data_AF-A0A1V1SSU8-F1
#
_entry.id   AF-A0A1V1SSU8-F1
#
_cell.length_a   1.000
_cell.length_b   1.000
_cell.length_c   1.000
_cell.angle_alpha   90.00
_cell.angle_beta   90.00
_cell.angle_gamma   90.00
#
_symmetry.space_group_name_H-M   'P 1'
#
loop_
_entity.id
_entity.type
_entity.pdbx_description
1 polymer ?
#
loop_
_entity_poly.entity_id
_entity_poly.type
_entity_poly.pdbx_seq_one_letter_code
_entity_poly.pdbx_strand_id
1 'polypeptide(L)'
;MRILSFALLVASFHGLAQGQTYSQDDIISGKALQQMSKTAYDTALKRLEGSKSNCTKETVHVRKEWRYIPDPERIAFVKAVECLMEKPNVYPNVTGPKSMFDSFGVLHYHLTPAVHNSAYFLLFHRLYIWTYEQKLRDMCGYKGAFPYWEWGLDAAGVEKSPIFDGSETSMGSNGAKVNSSRGGFFPGGSGGGCVTAGPFKNYTVNFGPNTAADPLAANPRCLKRDLNTALCAMYASIRNTTETILESTDIESFQANIQGDFRYPAARKWALAVHGGGHFTIAGDPGSDFYFSPLEPVFYLHHGQIDRMYFIFQNLDWAKRQTMAGTITMMNQPPSRNGTLDDILDISPVGGSFKYRQLLDTVGGSPFCFVYE
;
A
#
# COMPACT_ATOMS: atom_id res chain seq x y z
N MET A 1 15.45 54.89 -13.72
CA MET A 1 15.66 53.53 -13.20
C MET A 1 14.41 53.12 -12.43
N ARG A 2 13.43 52.48 -13.10
CA ARG A 2 12.18 52.02 -12.48
C ARG A 2 12.39 50.59 -11.99
N ILE A 3 12.31 50.39 -10.69
CA ILE A 3 12.38 49.07 -10.05
C ILE A 3 10.98 48.47 -10.16
N LEU A 4 10.83 47.42 -10.97
CA LEU A 4 9.64 46.58 -11.01
C LEU A 4 9.70 45.60 -9.84
N SER A 5 8.90 45.83 -8.81
CA SER A 5 8.61 44.83 -7.78
C SER A 5 7.70 43.76 -8.38
N PHE A 6 8.24 42.57 -8.61
CA PHE A 6 7.44 41.37 -8.86
C PHE A 6 6.77 40.96 -7.55
N ALA A 7 5.46 41.21 -7.43
CA ALA A 7 4.64 40.56 -6.41
C ALA A 7 4.52 39.08 -6.79
N LEU A 8 5.13 38.18 -6.00
CA LEU A 8 4.78 36.77 -6.03
C LEU A 8 3.33 36.64 -5.55
N LEU A 9 2.41 36.35 -6.46
CA LEU A 9 1.12 35.77 -6.08
C LEU A 9 1.40 34.36 -5.56
N VAL A 10 1.38 34.21 -4.23
CA VAL A 10 1.24 32.90 -3.60
C VAL A 10 -0.22 32.50 -3.80
N ALA A 11 -0.50 31.70 -4.83
CA ALA A 11 -1.80 31.07 -4.96
C ALA A 11 -1.97 30.08 -3.80
N SER A 12 -2.78 30.44 -2.82
CA SER A 12 -3.18 29.56 -1.72
C SER A 12 -4.12 28.48 -2.29
N PHE A 13 -3.55 27.33 -2.61
CA PHE A 13 -4.33 26.13 -2.91
C PHE A 13 -5.03 25.68 -1.63
N HIS A 14 -6.36 25.75 -1.62
CA HIS A 14 -7.19 25.21 -0.56
C HIS A 14 -7.72 23.86 -1.05
N GLY A 15 -7.34 22.77 -0.40
CA GLY A 15 -7.96 21.47 -0.65
C GLY A 15 -9.35 21.42 0.00
N LEU A 16 -10.35 20.86 -0.70
CA LEU A 16 -11.73 20.77 -0.24
C LEU A 16 -12.11 19.31 0.03
N ALA A 17 -12.37 18.97 1.30
CA ALA A 17 -13.09 17.76 1.68
C ALA A 17 -14.33 18.17 2.48
N GLN A 18 -15.51 17.68 2.09
CA GLN A 18 -16.78 17.99 2.76
C GLN A 18 -17.07 19.50 2.97
N GLY A 19 -16.57 20.36 2.09
CA GLY A 19 -16.73 21.82 2.22
C GLY A 19 -15.82 22.48 3.26
N GLN A 20 -14.90 21.73 3.90
CA GLN A 20 -13.82 22.30 4.71
C GLN A 20 -12.61 22.62 3.82
N THR A 21 -12.08 23.83 4.00
CA THR A 21 -10.83 24.28 3.39
C THR A 21 -9.70 24.14 4.41
N TYR A 22 -8.64 23.41 4.05
CA TYR A 22 -7.43 23.32 4.89
C TYR A 22 -6.37 24.33 4.47
N SER A 23 -5.67 24.91 5.45
CA SER A 23 -4.50 25.74 5.18
C SER A 23 -3.33 24.89 4.68
N GLN A 24 -2.38 25.50 3.97
CA GLN A 24 -1.16 24.79 3.54
C GLN A 24 -0.33 24.28 4.73
N ASP A 25 -0.31 25.02 5.85
CA ASP A 25 0.37 24.58 7.07
C ASP A 25 -0.30 23.34 7.68
N ASP A 26 -1.63 23.25 7.65
CA ASP A 26 -2.34 22.06 8.12
C ASP A 26 -2.13 20.84 7.21
N ILE A 27 -1.98 21.07 5.91
CA ILE A 27 -1.64 20.03 4.91
C ILE A 27 -0.22 19.51 5.17
N ILE A 28 0.76 20.40 5.27
CA ILE A 28 2.18 20.03 5.44
C ILE A 28 2.43 19.38 6.81
N SER A 29 1.79 19.89 7.86
CA SER A 29 1.94 19.34 9.22
C SER A 29 1.17 18.04 9.46
N GLY A 30 0.27 17.65 8.56
CA GLY A 30 -0.57 16.46 8.68
C GLY A 30 -1.82 16.63 9.54
N LYS A 31 -2.08 17.82 10.09
CA LYS A 31 -3.32 18.12 10.81
C LYS A 31 -4.56 17.88 9.94
N ALA A 32 -4.51 18.27 8.67
CA ALA A 32 -5.59 18.03 7.72
C ALA A 32 -5.84 16.52 7.52
N LEU A 33 -4.77 15.72 7.36
CA LEU A 33 -4.88 14.27 7.23
C LEU A 33 -5.45 13.61 8.49
N GLN A 34 -5.02 14.05 9.67
CA GLN A 34 -5.54 13.56 10.95
C GLN A 34 -7.04 13.85 11.09
N GLN A 35 -7.47 15.07 10.74
CA GLN A 35 -8.89 15.45 10.78
C GLN A 35 -9.72 14.63 9.78
N MET A 36 -9.24 14.46 8.54
CA MET A 36 -9.91 13.60 7.56
C MET A 36 -9.97 12.14 8.00
N SER A 37 -8.90 11.61 8.60
CA SER A 37 -8.84 10.25 9.17
C SER A 37 -9.88 10.06 10.26
N LYS A 38 -9.98 11.02 11.19
CA LYS A 38 -11.00 11.01 12.26
C LYS A 38 -12.41 11.04 11.69
N THR A 39 -12.69 11.95 10.75
CA THR A 39 -14.01 12.04 10.11
C THR A 39 -14.38 10.73 9.39
N ALA A 40 -13.43 10.11 8.70
CA ALA A 40 -13.62 8.84 8.03
C ALA A 40 -13.91 7.69 9.02
N TYR A 41 -13.15 7.62 10.12
CA TYR A 41 -13.36 6.66 11.20
C TYR A 41 -14.75 6.81 11.83
N ASP A 42 -15.12 8.03 12.24
CA ASP A 42 -16.43 8.32 12.84
C ASP A 42 -17.58 7.96 11.87
N THR A 43 -17.40 8.25 10.57
CA THR A 43 -18.36 7.89 9.53
C THR A 43 -18.51 6.38 9.40
N ALA A 44 -17.41 5.63 9.38
CA ALA A 44 -17.45 4.16 9.33
C ALA A 44 -18.13 3.56 10.57
N LEU A 45 -17.82 4.05 11.77
CA LEU A 45 -18.47 3.59 13.00
C LEU A 45 -19.97 3.92 13.03
N LYS A 46 -20.38 5.07 12.52
CA LYS A 46 -21.81 5.40 12.37
C LYS A 46 -22.52 4.44 11.39
N ARG A 47 -21.85 4.03 10.32
CA ARG A 47 -22.38 3.02 9.38
C ARG A 47 -22.48 1.64 10.02
N LEU A 48 -21.49 1.28 10.83
CA LEU A 48 -21.46 0.04 11.61
C LEU A 48 -22.67 -0.07 12.56
N GLU A 49 -23.05 1.01 13.25
CA GLU A 49 -24.23 1.04 14.14
C GLU A 49 -25.55 0.72 13.42
N GLY A 50 -25.66 1.08 12.14
CA GLY A 50 -26.84 0.80 11.31
C GLY A 50 -26.75 -0.50 10.50
N SER A 51 -25.63 -1.22 10.58
CA SER A 51 -25.38 -2.42 9.78
C SER A 51 -26.13 -3.63 10.34
N LYS A 52 -26.63 -4.49 9.44
CA LYS A 52 -27.16 -5.83 9.77
C LYS A 52 -26.12 -6.94 9.54
N SER A 53 -24.84 -6.58 9.40
CA SER A 53 -23.74 -7.52 9.21
C SER A 53 -23.30 -8.16 10.54
N ASN A 54 -22.44 -9.18 10.47
CA ASN A 54 -21.80 -9.77 11.65
C ASN A 54 -20.67 -8.88 12.22
N CYS A 55 -20.40 -7.73 11.60
CA CYS A 55 -19.45 -6.76 12.10
C CYS A 55 -20.13 -5.88 13.14
N THR A 56 -19.58 -5.81 14.35
CA THR A 56 -20.10 -5.00 15.46
C THR A 56 -18.99 -4.14 16.05
N LYS A 57 -19.33 -3.23 16.97
CA LYS A 57 -18.32 -2.41 17.67
C LYS A 57 -17.30 -3.25 18.44
N GLU A 58 -17.70 -4.43 18.87
CA GLU A 58 -16.90 -5.36 19.65
C GLU A 58 -16.04 -6.28 18.77
N THR A 59 -16.45 -6.52 17.52
CA THR A 59 -15.76 -7.43 16.59
C THR A 59 -14.95 -6.70 15.51
N VAL A 60 -15.16 -5.39 15.32
CA VAL A 60 -14.42 -4.60 14.32
C VAL A 60 -12.92 -4.53 14.65
N HIS A 61 -12.09 -4.93 13.69
CA HIS A 61 -10.65 -4.85 13.82
C HIS A 61 -10.16 -3.43 13.50
N VAL A 62 -9.34 -2.88 14.39
CA VAL A 62 -8.70 -1.58 14.18
C VAL A 62 -7.30 -1.80 13.61
N ARG A 63 -7.06 -1.32 12.39
CA ARG A 63 -5.74 -1.28 11.76
C ARG A 63 -5.00 -0.03 12.18
N LYS A 64 -3.71 -0.14 12.50
CA LYS A 64 -2.94 0.90 13.18
C LYS A 64 -1.63 1.22 12.48
N GLU A 65 -1.17 2.44 12.64
CA GLU A 65 0.15 2.84 12.20
C GLU A 65 1.21 2.06 13.01
N TRP A 66 2.24 1.54 12.33
CA TRP A 66 3.27 0.69 12.94
C TRP A 66 3.86 1.27 14.24
N ARG A 67 4.14 2.59 14.28
CA ARG A 67 4.76 3.26 15.44
C ARG A 67 3.90 3.27 16.69
N TYR A 68 2.59 3.10 16.54
CA TYR A 68 1.64 3.11 17.65
C TYR A 68 1.19 1.71 18.07
N ILE A 69 1.76 0.66 17.46
CA ILE A 69 1.56 -0.72 17.90
C ILE A 69 2.61 -1.05 18.98
N PRO A 70 2.21 -1.57 20.16
CA PRO A 70 3.14 -1.96 21.22
C PRO A 70 4.18 -2.97 20.76
N ASP A 71 5.41 -2.89 21.27
CA ASP A 71 6.53 -3.75 20.88
C ASP A 71 6.21 -5.25 20.90
N PRO A 72 5.56 -5.82 21.94
CA PRO A 72 5.22 -7.24 21.94
C PRO A 72 4.29 -7.65 20.78
N GLU A 73 3.42 -6.73 20.36
CA GLU A 73 2.49 -6.95 19.26
C GLU A 73 3.17 -6.82 17.90
N ARG A 74 4.10 -5.87 17.74
CA ARG A 74 4.96 -5.79 16.55
C ARG A 74 5.82 -7.05 16.38
N ILE A 75 6.39 -7.56 17.46
CA ILE A 75 7.12 -8.85 17.46
C ILE A 75 6.18 -10.00 17.08
N ALA A 76 4.95 -10.03 17.60
CA ALA A 76 3.96 -11.04 17.23
C ALA A 76 3.58 -10.98 15.75
N PHE A 77 3.48 -9.78 15.17
CA PHE A 77 3.23 -9.61 13.73
C PHE A 77 4.39 -10.18 12.91
N VAL A 78 5.62 -9.79 13.21
CA VAL A 78 6.83 -10.31 12.56
C VAL A 78 6.87 -11.84 12.59
N LYS A 79 6.66 -12.44 13.77
CA LYS A 79 6.63 -13.91 13.92
C LYS A 79 5.53 -14.57 13.10
N ALA A 80 4.38 -13.93 12.96
CA ALA A 80 3.31 -14.44 12.12
C ALA A 80 3.69 -14.39 10.63
N VAL A 81 4.42 -13.37 10.18
CA VAL A 81 4.98 -13.31 8.82
C VAL A 81 6.00 -14.41 8.58
N GLU A 82 6.96 -14.60 9.50
CA GLU A 82 7.93 -15.70 9.44
C GLU A 82 7.23 -17.06 9.38
N CYS A 83 6.18 -17.25 10.19
CA CYS A 83 5.35 -18.44 10.13
C CYS A 83 4.72 -18.67 8.75
N LEU A 84 4.21 -17.63 8.05
CA LEU A 84 3.70 -17.79 6.67
C LEU A 84 4.80 -18.16 5.66
N MET A 85 6.05 -17.77 5.91
CA MET A 85 7.21 -18.21 5.12
C MET A 85 7.57 -19.69 5.33
N GLU A 86 7.00 -20.33 6.35
CA GLU A 86 7.15 -21.76 6.63
C GLU A 86 5.92 -22.60 6.22
N LYS A 87 4.75 -21.96 6.06
CA LYS A 87 3.53 -22.67 5.64
C LYS A 87 3.63 -23.11 4.17
N PRO A 88 3.03 -24.25 3.78
CA PRO A 88 3.12 -24.74 2.41
C PRO A 88 2.59 -23.76 1.36
N ASN A 89 3.29 -23.67 0.22
CA ASN A 89 2.80 -23.02 -1.00
C ASN A 89 1.55 -23.73 -1.56
N VAL A 90 0.64 -22.97 -2.16
CA VAL A 90 -0.62 -23.48 -2.74
C VAL A 90 -0.63 -23.58 -4.27
N TYR A 91 0.46 -23.20 -4.94
CA TYR A 91 0.60 -23.33 -6.40
C TYR A 91 1.51 -24.51 -6.76
N PRO A 92 0.98 -25.71 -7.04
CA PRO A 92 1.81 -26.91 -7.27
C PRO A 92 2.56 -26.91 -8.62
N ASN A 93 2.15 -26.06 -9.57
CA ASN A 93 2.65 -26.07 -10.95
C ASN A 93 3.79 -25.08 -11.21
N VAL A 94 4.36 -24.50 -10.16
CA VAL A 94 5.45 -23.51 -10.23
C VAL A 94 6.55 -23.93 -9.26
N THR A 95 7.81 -23.87 -9.71
CA THR A 95 8.93 -24.49 -8.99
C THR A 95 9.66 -23.53 -8.05
N GLY A 96 9.52 -22.22 -8.28
CA GLY A 96 10.09 -21.17 -7.45
C GLY A 96 9.48 -21.02 -6.06
N PRO A 97 8.16 -20.84 -5.91
CA PRO A 97 7.56 -20.59 -4.60
C PRO A 97 7.67 -21.81 -3.68
N LYS A 98 7.99 -21.57 -2.41
CA LYS A 98 8.12 -22.62 -1.38
C LYS A 98 7.08 -22.51 -0.27
N SER A 99 6.55 -21.30 -0.07
CA SER A 99 5.73 -20.99 1.09
C SER A 99 4.36 -20.36 0.76
N MET A 100 3.50 -20.23 1.77
CA MET A 100 2.27 -19.45 1.68
C MET A 100 2.61 -17.97 1.40
N PHE A 101 3.66 -17.44 2.03
CA PHE A 101 4.16 -16.10 1.71
C PHE A 101 4.54 -15.97 0.22
N ASP A 102 5.23 -16.96 -0.33
CA ASP A 102 5.55 -16.99 -1.77
C ASP A 102 4.29 -17.11 -2.66
N SER A 103 3.24 -17.78 -2.18
CA SER A 103 1.98 -17.93 -2.93
C SER A 103 1.33 -16.56 -3.21
N PHE A 104 1.44 -15.61 -2.28
CA PHE A 104 1.01 -14.24 -2.52
C PHE A 104 1.80 -13.60 -3.67
N GLY A 105 3.12 -13.78 -3.73
CA GLY A 105 3.94 -13.31 -4.84
C GLY A 105 3.53 -13.89 -6.21
N VAL A 106 3.18 -15.18 -6.26
CA VAL A 106 2.67 -15.83 -7.49
C VAL A 106 1.32 -15.25 -7.91
N LEU A 107 0.38 -15.10 -6.95
CA LEU A 107 -0.93 -14.50 -7.20
C LEU A 107 -0.79 -13.11 -7.81
N HIS A 108 0.06 -12.28 -7.20
CA HIS A 108 0.30 -10.92 -7.67
C HIS A 108 0.92 -10.90 -9.06
N TYR A 109 1.96 -11.71 -9.31
CA TYR A 109 2.57 -11.84 -10.65
C TYR A 109 1.52 -12.10 -11.74
N HIS A 110 0.60 -13.05 -11.52
CA HIS A 110 -0.43 -13.39 -12.49
C HIS A 110 -1.48 -12.30 -12.70
N LEU A 111 -1.81 -11.54 -11.65
CA LEU A 111 -2.86 -10.52 -11.70
C LEU A 111 -2.35 -9.10 -12.00
N THR A 112 -1.04 -8.85 -11.91
CA THR A 112 -0.42 -7.54 -12.17
C THR A 112 -0.95 -6.85 -13.43
N PRO A 113 -1.08 -7.52 -14.60
CA PRO A 113 -1.60 -6.88 -15.82
C PRO A 113 -3.06 -6.43 -15.77
N ALA A 114 -3.82 -6.84 -14.76
CA ALA A 114 -5.24 -6.51 -14.59
C ALA A 114 -5.52 -5.65 -13.34
N VAL A 115 -4.59 -5.55 -12.38
CA VAL A 115 -4.85 -4.95 -11.06
C VAL A 115 -4.05 -3.67 -10.79
N HIS A 116 -3.42 -3.09 -11.81
CA HIS A 116 -2.75 -1.79 -11.73
C HIS A 116 -3.20 -0.89 -12.87
N ASN A 117 -3.36 0.41 -12.61
CA ASN A 117 -3.90 1.39 -13.57
C ASN A 117 -5.14 0.85 -14.30
N SER A 118 -6.02 0.19 -13.56
CA SER A 118 -7.22 -0.49 -14.01
C SER A 118 -8.36 -0.23 -13.04
N ALA A 119 -9.56 -0.71 -13.37
CA ALA A 119 -10.72 -0.64 -12.48
C ALA A 119 -10.56 -1.40 -11.16
N TYR A 120 -9.60 -2.31 -11.11
CA TYR A 120 -9.51 -3.31 -10.05
C TYR A 120 -8.51 -2.96 -8.95
N PHE A 121 -7.65 -1.97 -9.17
CA PHE A 121 -6.50 -1.66 -8.32
C PHE A 121 -6.82 -1.59 -6.82
N LEU A 122 -7.72 -0.68 -6.42
CA LEU A 122 -7.97 -0.43 -4.99
C LEU A 122 -8.60 -1.63 -4.29
N LEU A 123 -9.61 -2.23 -4.90
CA LEU A 123 -10.37 -3.32 -4.29
C LEU A 123 -9.63 -4.67 -4.34
N PHE A 124 -8.82 -4.90 -5.38
CA PHE A 124 -7.89 -6.03 -5.40
C PHE A 124 -6.92 -5.93 -4.22
N HIS A 125 -6.20 -4.82 -4.07
CA HIS A 125 -5.21 -4.68 -3.02
C HIS A 125 -5.82 -4.69 -1.62
N ARG A 126 -7.04 -4.14 -1.42
CA ARG A 126 -7.81 -4.28 -0.18
C ARG A 126 -8.08 -5.75 0.17
N LEU A 127 -8.63 -6.53 -0.77
CA LEU A 127 -8.89 -7.96 -0.54
C LEU A 127 -7.60 -8.75 -0.36
N TYR A 128 -6.55 -8.38 -1.09
CA TYR A 128 -5.24 -9.03 -1.04
C TYR A 128 -4.62 -8.92 0.36
N ILE A 129 -4.50 -7.70 0.92
CA ILE A 129 -3.95 -7.52 2.27
C ILE A 129 -4.89 -8.02 3.37
N TRP A 130 -6.21 -7.97 3.15
CA TRP A 130 -7.16 -8.58 4.08
C TRP A 130 -7.02 -10.11 4.11
N THR A 131 -6.81 -10.74 2.95
CA THR A 131 -6.57 -12.19 2.88
C THR A 131 -5.25 -12.54 3.56
N TYR A 132 -4.21 -11.73 3.36
CA TYR A 132 -2.95 -11.88 4.09
C TYR A 132 -3.14 -11.78 5.60
N GLU A 133 -3.89 -10.77 6.06
CA GLU A 133 -4.29 -10.65 7.47
C GLU A 133 -5.00 -11.92 7.98
N GLN A 134 -5.97 -12.46 7.23
CA GLN A 134 -6.64 -13.69 7.64
C GLN A 134 -5.68 -14.88 7.70
N LYS A 135 -4.73 -15.02 6.77
CA LYS A 135 -3.71 -16.09 6.85
C LYS A 135 -2.82 -15.94 8.08
N LEU A 136 -2.41 -14.72 8.44
CA LEU A 136 -1.67 -14.48 9.68
C LEU A 136 -2.47 -14.92 10.92
N ARG A 137 -3.77 -14.64 10.94
CA ARG A 137 -4.67 -15.02 12.04
C ARG A 137 -4.92 -16.52 12.08
N ASP A 138 -5.37 -17.10 10.98
CA ASP A 138 -5.87 -18.46 10.89
C ASP A 138 -4.75 -19.52 10.87
N MET A 139 -3.63 -19.23 10.19
CA MET A 139 -2.52 -20.19 10.05
C MET A 139 -1.43 -20.00 11.09
N CYS A 140 -1.28 -18.77 11.61
CA CYS A 140 -0.17 -18.37 12.46
C CYS A 140 -0.62 -17.79 13.81
N GLY A 141 -1.92 -17.75 14.09
CA GLY A 141 -2.45 -17.36 15.40
C GLY A 141 -2.25 -15.89 15.76
N TYR A 142 -2.00 -15.02 14.79
CA TYR A 142 -1.85 -13.59 15.04
C TYR A 142 -3.14 -12.98 15.61
N LYS A 143 -3.03 -12.17 16.67
CA LYS A 143 -4.18 -11.55 17.34
C LYS A 143 -4.15 -10.02 17.35
N GLY A 144 -3.03 -9.41 17.00
CA GLY A 144 -2.87 -7.96 17.02
C GLY A 144 -3.59 -7.24 15.88
N ALA A 145 -3.39 -5.92 15.84
CA ALA A 145 -3.79 -5.02 14.78
C ALA A 145 -3.01 -5.31 13.49
N PHE A 146 -3.68 -5.19 12.34
CA PHE A 146 -2.97 -5.19 11.07
C PHE A 146 -2.29 -3.83 10.86
N PRO A 147 -0.98 -3.80 10.60
CA PRO A 147 -0.24 -2.55 10.53
C PRO A 147 -0.38 -1.84 9.18
N TYR A 148 -0.20 -0.52 9.19
CA TYR A 148 0.09 0.27 8.01
C TYR A 148 1.31 1.17 8.24
N TRP A 149 1.94 1.62 7.14
CA TRP A 149 3.09 2.51 7.16
C TRP A 149 2.71 3.92 6.69
N GLU A 150 2.63 4.88 7.61
CA GLU A 150 2.54 6.30 7.23
C GLU A 150 3.92 6.79 6.79
N TRP A 151 4.16 6.78 5.47
CA TRP A 151 5.43 7.17 4.84
C TRP A 151 5.88 8.57 5.25
N GLY A 152 4.92 9.50 5.37
CA GLY A 152 5.22 10.90 5.59
C GLY A 152 5.90 11.19 6.94
N LEU A 153 5.74 10.31 7.92
CA LEU A 153 6.43 10.38 9.21
C LEU A 153 7.92 9.98 9.11
N ASP A 154 8.31 9.29 8.03
CA ASP A 154 9.70 8.88 7.76
C ASP A 154 10.34 9.67 6.61
N ALA A 155 9.62 10.60 5.99
CA ALA A 155 10.07 11.35 4.82
C ALA A 155 11.38 12.14 5.04
N ALA A 156 11.75 12.43 6.29
CA ALA A 156 13.01 13.10 6.63
C ALA A 156 14.18 12.12 6.92
N GLY A 157 13.93 10.81 6.98
CA GLY A 157 14.95 9.81 7.30
C GLY A 157 14.37 8.41 7.47
N VAL A 158 14.21 7.69 6.36
CA VAL A 158 13.60 6.35 6.31
C VAL A 158 14.40 5.32 7.08
N GLU A 159 15.72 5.47 7.14
CA GLU A 159 16.61 4.59 7.89
C GLU A 159 16.41 4.64 9.41
N LYS A 160 15.74 5.69 9.92
CA LYS A 160 15.38 5.84 11.34
C LYS A 160 13.97 5.38 11.66
N SER A 161 13.20 4.99 10.63
CA SER A 161 11.86 4.45 10.82
C SER A 161 11.93 3.20 11.70
N PRO A 162 11.00 3.00 12.65
CA PRO A 162 10.93 1.75 13.40
C PRO A 162 10.46 0.56 12.54
N ILE A 163 10.09 0.79 11.28
CA ILE A 163 9.93 -0.29 10.29
C ILE A 163 11.30 -0.79 9.81
N PHE A 164 12.31 0.08 9.76
CA PHE A 164 13.59 -0.17 9.10
C PHE A 164 14.83 -0.07 10.00
N ASP A 165 14.67 0.10 11.32
CA ASP A 165 15.77 0.30 12.26
C ASP A 165 16.61 -0.97 12.53
N GLY A 166 16.16 -2.13 12.05
CA GLY A 166 16.84 -3.41 12.22
C GLY A 166 16.68 -4.06 13.60
N SER A 167 15.85 -3.49 14.48
CA SER A 167 15.49 -4.09 15.76
C SER A 167 14.60 -5.32 15.59
N GLU A 168 14.37 -6.07 16.67
CA GLU A 168 13.41 -7.19 16.71
C GLU A 168 11.96 -6.75 16.46
N THR A 169 11.65 -5.46 16.67
CA THR A 169 10.33 -4.86 16.47
C THR A 169 10.16 -4.23 15.09
N SER A 170 11.11 -4.47 14.18
CA SER A 170 11.13 -3.90 12.82
C SER A 170 10.83 -4.94 11.76
N MET A 171 10.67 -4.49 10.53
CA MET A 171 10.59 -5.35 9.36
C MET A 171 11.99 -5.59 8.75
N GLY A 172 13.06 -5.51 9.54
CA GLY A 172 14.46 -5.64 9.09
C GLY A 172 15.10 -4.31 8.75
N SER A 173 16.43 -4.29 8.61
CA SER A 173 17.18 -3.05 8.33
C SER A 173 17.23 -2.69 6.84
N ASN A 174 18.04 -1.67 6.53
CA ASN A 174 18.51 -1.41 5.17
C ASN A 174 19.45 -2.53 4.65
N GLY A 175 19.64 -2.56 3.33
CA GLY A 175 20.64 -3.39 2.69
C GLY A 175 22.08 -2.92 2.95
N ALA A 176 23.03 -3.84 2.81
CA ALA A 176 24.45 -3.51 2.81
C ALA A 176 24.73 -2.48 1.70
N LYS A 177 25.50 -1.45 2.02
CA LYS A 177 25.83 -0.38 1.06
C LYS A 177 26.59 -0.96 -0.14
N VAL A 178 26.13 -0.66 -1.36
CA VAL A 178 26.84 -0.97 -2.60
C VAL A 178 27.37 0.30 -3.25
N ASN A 179 28.59 0.27 -3.80
CA ASN A 179 29.24 1.44 -4.40
C ASN A 179 28.71 1.77 -5.82
N SER A 180 27.54 1.24 -6.19
CA SER A 180 26.92 1.37 -7.52
C SER A 180 25.48 1.83 -7.41
N SER A 181 25.25 3.09 -7.07
CA SER A 181 23.90 3.71 -7.03
C SER A 181 23.49 4.36 -8.36
N ARG A 182 24.04 3.89 -9.49
CA ARG A 182 23.72 4.41 -10.82
C ARG A 182 23.34 3.26 -11.76
N GLY A 183 22.04 3.10 -11.97
CA GLY A 183 21.51 2.20 -13.01
C GLY A 183 20.04 2.36 -13.35
N GLY A 184 19.31 3.28 -12.72
CA GLY A 184 17.87 3.47 -12.93
C GLY A 184 17.47 4.92 -13.15
N PHE A 185 16.16 5.14 -13.32
CA PHE A 185 15.55 6.45 -13.53
C PHE A 185 15.67 7.40 -12.32
N PHE A 186 15.99 6.85 -11.14
CA PHE A 186 16.08 7.57 -9.86
C PHE A 186 17.48 7.46 -9.23
N PRO A 187 17.91 8.42 -8.39
CA PRO A 187 19.13 8.28 -7.61
C PRO A 187 19.03 7.07 -6.69
N GLY A 188 20.09 6.28 -6.54
CA GLY A 188 20.11 5.19 -5.57
C GLY A 188 20.07 5.70 -4.13
N GLY A 189 19.60 4.83 -3.24
CA GLY A 189 19.49 5.07 -1.81
C GLY A 189 20.79 4.86 -1.05
N SER A 190 20.67 4.55 0.23
CA SER A 190 21.80 4.37 1.16
C SER A 190 22.26 2.91 1.32
N GLY A 191 21.65 1.96 0.59
CA GLY A 191 21.88 0.52 0.70
C GLY A 191 22.24 -0.13 -0.64
N GLY A 192 21.43 -1.11 -1.06
CA GLY A 192 21.46 -1.80 -2.36
C GLY A 192 21.84 -3.28 -2.31
N GLY A 193 22.46 -3.74 -1.23
CA GLY A 193 22.79 -5.14 -0.96
C GLY A 193 21.75 -5.86 -0.10
N CYS A 194 22.11 -7.04 0.41
CA CYS A 194 21.27 -7.82 1.32
C CYS A 194 20.96 -7.06 2.61
N VAL A 195 19.75 -7.20 3.15
CA VAL A 195 19.38 -6.70 4.48
C VAL A 195 20.37 -7.19 5.54
N THR A 196 20.78 -6.30 6.45
CA THR A 196 21.93 -6.54 7.33
C THR A 196 21.57 -6.96 8.76
N ALA A 197 20.38 -6.60 9.23
CA ALA A 197 19.89 -6.82 10.60
C ALA A 197 18.36 -6.95 10.66
N GLY A 198 17.86 -7.38 11.82
CA GLY A 198 16.45 -7.60 12.09
C GLY A 198 15.91 -8.96 11.62
N PRO A 199 14.61 -9.21 11.81
CA PRO A 199 14.01 -10.55 11.70
C PRO A 199 14.16 -11.18 10.30
N PHE A 200 14.01 -10.38 9.25
CA PHE A 200 14.06 -10.86 7.87
C PHE A 200 15.46 -10.88 7.25
N LYS A 201 16.54 -10.75 8.03
CA LYS A 201 17.92 -10.81 7.52
C LYS A 201 18.21 -12.11 6.76
N ASN A 202 17.68 -13.23 7.27
CA ASN A 202 17.91 -14.57 6.70
C ASN A 202 16.74 -15.04 5.82
N TYR A 203 15.75 -14.19 5.58
CA TYR A 203 14.67 -14.51 4.65
C TYR A 203 15.23 -14.65 3.23
N THR A 204 14.77 -15.69 2.53
CA THR A 204 15.17 -16.00 1.16
C THR A 204 14.03 -15.67 0.21
N VAL A 205 14.28 -14.74 -0.71
CA VAL A 205 13.41 -14.50 -1.87
C VAL A 205 13.63 -15.67 -2.84
N ASN A 206 12.61 -16.50 -3.05
CA ASN A 206 12.78 -17.80 -3.72
C ASN A 206 12.70 -17.75 -5.25
N PHE A 207 12.11 -16.72 -5.85
CA PHE A 207 11.81 -16.61 -7.28
C PHE A 207 11.73 -15.14 -7.74
N GLY A 208 11.35 -14.88 -8.99
CA GLY A 208 11.63 -13.62 -9.67
C GLY A 208 13.12 -13.45 -9.97
N PRO A 209 13.60 -12.24 -10.31
CA PRO A 209 12.81 -11.04 -10.63
C PRO A 209 12.07 -11.21 -11.97
N ASN A 210 11.21 -10.26 -12.33
CA ASN A 210 10.49 -10.27 -13.59
C ASN A 210 11.40 -10.21 -14.83
N THR A 211 12.65 -9.79 -14.67
CA THR A 211 13.65 -9.79 -15.73
C THR A 211 14.32 -11.15 -15.97
N ALA A 212 14.05 -12.15 -15.13
CA ALA A 212 14.53 -13.51 -15.35
C ALA A 212 13.85 -14.16 -16.58
N ALA A 213 14.53 -15.12 -17.21
CA ALA A 213 13.98 -15.85 -18.36
C ALA A 213 12.72 -16.66 -17.99
N ASP A 214 12.73 -17.26 -16.80
CA ASP A 214 11.56 -17.85 -16.16
C ASP A 214 11.40 -17.24 -14.75
N PRO A 215 10.59 -16.18 -14.60
CA PRO A 215 10.40 -15.52 -13.31
C PRO A 215 9.74 -16.38 -12.23
N LEU A 216 9.12 -17.52 -12.58
CA LEU A 216 8.47 -18.42 -11.64
C LEU A 216 9.34 -19.65 -11.30
N ALA A 217 10.52 -19.78 -11.91
CA ALA A 217 11.51 -20.78 -11.53
C ALA A 217 12.23 -20.42 -10.22
N ALA A 218 12.83 -21.43 -9.59
CA ALA A 218 13.64 -21.25 -8.40
C ALA A 218 14.87 -20.36 -8.69
N ASN A 219 14.95 -19.24 -7.97
CA ASN A 219 16.05 -18.29 -7.98
C ASN A 219 16.30 -17.74 -6.56
N PRO A 220 16.74 -18.59 -5.61
CA PRO A 220 16.90 -18.22 -4.21
C PRO A 220 18.01 -17.19 -4.01
N ARG A 221 17.68 -16.10 -3.32
CA ARG A 221 18.62 -15.01 -2.98
C ARG A 221 18.17 -14.27 -1.72
N CYS A 222 19.06 -13.47 -1.15
CA CYS A 222 18.73 -12.63 -0.02
C CYS A 222 17.73 -11.54 -0.40
N LEU A 223 16.94 -11.08 0.57
CA LEU A 223 16.21 -9.83 0.47
C LEU A 223 17.17 -8.64 0.38
N LYS A 224 17.00 -7.76 -0.60
CA LYS A 224 17.80 -6.53 -0.76
C LYS A 224 16.94 -5.29 -0.61
N ARG A 225 17.49 -4.26 0.03
CA ARG A 225 16.86 -2.95 0.16
C ARG A 225 17.85 -1.85 -0.16
N ASP A 226 17.35 -0.77 -0.75
CA ASP A 226 18.11 0.44 -1.03
C ASP A 226 17.31 1.65 -0.53
N LEU A 227 17.17 1.75 0.81
CA LEU A 227 16.28 2.73 1.42
C LEU A 227 16.57 4.14 0.91
N ASN A 228 15.53 4.82 0.45
CA ASN A 228 15.65 6.06 -0.31
C ASN A 228 14.80 7.18 0.28
N THR A 229 15.38 7.88 1.26
CA THR A 229 14.77 9.04 1.92
C THR A 229 14.39 10.15 0.93
N ALA A 230 15.18 10.36 -0.13
CA ALA A 230 14.88 11.39 -1.13
C ALA A 230 13.59 11.08 -1.92
N LEU A 231 13.38 9.82 -2.33
CA LEU A 231 12.14 9.41 -2.99
C LEU A 231 10.94 9.44 -2.05
N CYS A 232 11.13 9.04 -0.79
CA CYS A 232 10.08 9.16 0.23
C CYS A 232 9.63 10.63 0.40
N ALA A 233 10.59 11.55 0.56
CA ALA A 233 10.32 12.98 0.70
C ALA A 233 9.60 13.57 -0.53
N MET A 234 9.99 13.12 -1.72
CA MET A 234 9.48 13.67 -2.99
C MET A 234 8.08 13.17 -3.33
N TYR A 235 7.79 11.89 -3.07
CA TYR A 235 6.59 11.23 -3.60
C TYR A 235 5.63 10.73 -2.53
N ALA A 236 6.10 10.46 -1.31
CA ALA A 236 5.33 9.84 -0.23
C ALA A 236 5.33 10.69 1.05
N SER A 237 5.43 12.03 0.92
CA SER A 237 5.31 12.92 2.08
C SER A 237 3.86 13.01 2.60
N ILE A 238 3.68 13.50 3.83
CA ILE A 238 2.35 13.79 4.39
C ILE A 238 1.56 14.72 3.47
N ARG A 239 2.22 15.72 2.86
CA ARG A 239 1.62 16.63 1.89
C ARG A 239 1.08 15.86 0.69
N ASN A 240 1.87 14.96 0.09
CA ASN A 240 1.43 14.16 -1.06
C ASN A 240 0.23 13.28 -0.70
N THR A 241 0.24 12.60 0.45
CA THR A 241 -0.89 11.81 0.95
C THR A 241 -2.15 12.67 1.07
N THR A 242 -2.02 13.84 1.70
CA THR A 242 -3.15 14.73 1.98
C THR A 242 -3.73 15.35 0.72
N GLU A 243 -2.88 15.92 -0.14
CA GLU A 243 -3.31 16.55 -1.40
C GLU A 243 -3.89 15.52 -2.38
N THR A 244 -3.37 14.28 -2.42
CA THR A 244 -3.97 13.20 -3.23
C THR A 244 -5.44 12.98 -2.86
N ILE A 245 -5.78 12.98 -1.57
CA ILE A 245 -7.17 12.81 -1.10
C ILE A 245 -8.00 14.05 -1.42
N LEU A 246 -7.48 15.25 -1.13
CA LEU A 246 -8.22 16.51 -1.26
C LEU A 246 -8.49 16.92 -2.71
N GLU A 247 -7.58 16.59 -3.63
CA GLU A 247 -7.68 16.97 -5.03
C GLU A 247 -8.43 15.94 -5.89
N SER A 248 -8.87 14.83 -5.29
CA SER A 248 -9.62 13.80 -5.99
C SER A 248 -11.11 13.99 -5.77
N THR A 249 -11.86 14.17 -6.86
CA THR A 249 -13.31 14.43 -6.82
C THR A 249 -14.13 13.15 -6.80
N ASP A 250 -13.61 12.10 -7.44
CA ASP A 250 -14.26 10.82 -7.69
C ASP A 250 -13.22 9.68 -7.68
N ILE A 251 -13.70 8.44 -7.81
CA ILE A 251 -12.83 7.27 -7.74
C ILE A 251 -11.83 7.21 -8.90
N GLU A 252 -12.19 7.76 -10.06
CA GLU A 252 -11.35 7.76 -11.26
C GLU A 252 -10.13 8.66 -11.08
N SER A 253 -10.36 9.90 -10.64
CA SER A 253 -9.28 10.84 -10.30
C SER A 253 -8.47 10.34 -9.11
N PHE A 254 -9.09 9.77 -8.08
CA PHE A 254 -8.39 9.24 -6.92
C PHE A 254 -7.41 8.12 -7.27
N GLN A 255 -7.87 7.09 -8.01
CA GLN A 255 -7.00 5.99 -8.40
C GLN A 255 -5.92 6.41 -9.39
N ALA A 256 -6.19 7.41 -10.24
CA ALA A 256 -5.19 7.96 -11.16
C ALA A 256 -4.11 8.72 -10.37
N ASN A 257 -4.52 9.56 -9.41
CA ASN A 257 -3.60 10.35 -8.59
C ASN A 257 -2.72 9.48 -7.68
N ILE A 258 -3.28 8.45 -7.06
CA ILE A 258 -2.53 7.58 -6.12
C ILE A 258 -1.47 6.72 -6.82
N GLN A 259 -1.66 6.40 -8.11
CA GLN A 259 -0.75 5.61 -8.94
C GLN A 259 0.12 6.44 -9.89
N GLY A 260 -0.16 7.74 -10.05
CA GLY A 260 0.55 8.60 -10.99
C GLY A 260 0.24 8.27 -12.46
N ASP A 261 -1.03 7.95 -12.76
CA ASP A 261 -1.44 7.48 -14.08
C ASP A 261 -1.31 8.56 -15.16
N PHE A 262 -0.30 8.45 -16.02
CA PHE A 262 0.02 9.42 -17.06
C PHE A 262 -1.09 9.62 -18.12
N ARG A 263 -2.07 8.69 -18.20
CA ARG A 263 -3.25 8.86 -19.08
C ARG A 263 -4.09 10.07 -18.65
N TYR A 264 -4.10 10.39 -17.36
CA TYR A 264 -4.89 11.49 -16.79
C TYR A 264 -4.04 12.74 -16.60
N PRO A 265 -4.33 13.88 -17.27
CA PRO A 265 -3.53 15.09 -17.15
C PRO A 265 -3.35 15.58 -15.70
N ALA A 266 -4.40 15.50 -14.88
CA ALA A 266 -4.35 15.89 -13.47
C ALA A 266 -3.41 15.00 -12.63
N ALA A 267 -3.23 13.73 -13.01
CA ALA A 267 -2.40 12.79 -12.28
C ALA A 267 -0.91 12.90 -12.62
N ARG A 268 -0.55 13.48 -13.78
CA ARG A 268 0.85 13.57 -14.25
C ARG A 268 1.78 14.30 -13.30
N LYS A 269 1.26 15.25 -12.50
CA LYS A 269 2.05 15.98 -11.51
C LYS A 269 2.54 15.10 -10.36
N TRP A 270 1.90 13.95 -10.13
CA TRP A 270 2.26 13.03 -9.06
C TRP A 270 3.43 12.12 -9.44
N ALA A 271 3.74 11.95 -10.73
CA ALA A 271 4.81 11.09 -11.24
C ALA A 271 4.77 9.66 -10.66
N LEU A 272 5.64 9.29 -9.71
CA LEU A 272 5.54 7.98 -9.03
C LEU A 272 4.32 7.87 -8.11
N ALA A 273 3.77 9.00 -7.71
CA ALA A 273 2.74 9.14 -6.69
C ALA A 273 3.12 8.45 -5.38
N VAL A 274 2.19 8.42 -4.42
CA VAL A 274 2.43 7.77 -3.13
C VAL A 274 2.56 6.25 -3.24
N HIS A 275 1.89 5.61 -4.21
CA HIS A 275 2.00 4.17 -4.47
C HIS A 275 3.39 3.78 -4.96
N GLY A 276 3.83 4.35 -6.09
CA GLY A 276 5.19 4.12 -6.58
C GLY A 276 6.25 4.63 -5.61
N GLY A 277 6.02 5.80 -5.00
CA GLY A 277 6.91 6.40 -4.00
C GLY A 277 7.18 5.48 -2.81
N GLY A 278 6.15 4.83 -2.26
CA GLY A 278 6.32 3.86 -1.17
C GLY A 278 7.12 2.62 -1.57
N HIS A 279 6.86 2.05 -2.75
CA HIS A 279 7.67 0.94 -3.28
C HIS A 279 9.13 1.33 -3.51
N PHE A 280 9.38 2.43 -4.22
CA PHE A 280 10.73 2.90 -4.53
C PHE A 280 11.46 3.52 -3.34
N THR A 281 10.76 3.81 -2.23
CA THR A 281 11.41 4.15 -0.95
C THR A 281 12.13 2.93 -0.37
N ILE A 282 11.56 1.72 -0.50
CA ILE A 282 12.20 0.47 -0.07
C ILE A 282 13.26 0.05 -1.09
N ALA A 283 12.88 0.15 -2.37
CA ALA A 283 13.67 -0.24 -3.53
C ALA A 283 14.26 -1.66 -3.39
N GLY A 284 15.42 -1.89 -4.00
CA GLY A 284 16.08 -3.20 -3.97
C GLY A 284 15.25 -4.30 -4.60
N ASP A 285 15.43 -5.52 -4.09
CA ASP A 285 14.92 -6.75 -4.66
C ASP A 285 14.20 -7.55 -3.56
N PRO A 286 12.87 -7.71 -3.64
CA PRO A 286 11.99 -7.37 -4.76
C PRO A 286 11.22 -6.05 -4.58
N GLY A 287 11.59 -5.19 -3.61
CA GLY A 287 10.80 -3.99 -3.26
C GLY A 287 10.51 -3.01 -4.42
N SER A 288 11.39 -2.97 -5.44
CA SER A 288 11.17 -2.20 -6.68
C SER A 288 10.74 -3.04 -7.90
N ASP A 289 10.55 -4.34 -7.75
CA ASP A 289 10.02 -5.21 -8.81
C ASP A 289 8.50 -5.12 -8.81
N PHE A 290 7.94 -4.48 -9.84
CA PHE A 290 6.50 -4.23 -9.96
C PHE A 290 5.63 -5.51 -9.93
N TYR A 291 6.17 -6.67 -10.31
CA TYR A 291 5.43 -7.93 -10.29
C TYR A 291 5.65 -8.71 -8.99
N PHE A 292 6.86 -8.64 -8.42
CA PHE A 292 7.27 -9.46 -7.28
C PHE A 292 7.37 -8.67 -5.96
N SER A 293 6.97 -7.40 -5.92
CA SER A 293 7.00 -6.57 -4.72
C SER A 293 6.32 -7.18 -3.48
N PRO A 294 5.30 -8.06 -3.55
CA PRO A 294 4.76 -8.70 -2.34
C PRO A 294 5.69 -9.70 -1.67
N LEU A 295 6.78 -10.10 -2.33
CA LEU A 295 7.85 -10.89 -1.72
C LEU A 295 8.76 -10.05 -0.80
N GLU A 296 8.52 -8.73 -0.69
CA GLU A 296 9.07 -7.85 0.33
C GLU A 296 8.06 -7.70 1.49
N PRO A 297 8.41 -8.11 2.74
CA PRO A 297 7.48 -8.08 3.87
C PRO A 297 6.80 -6.73 4.17
N VAL A 298 7.44 -5.60 3.84
CA VAL A 298 6.87 -4.25 4.04
C VAL A 298 5.79 -3.91 3.01
N PHE A 299 5.63 -4.67 1.93
CA PHE A 299 4.54 -4.53 0.96
C PHE A 299 3.17 -4.40 1.64
N TYR A 300 2.92 -5.24 2.65
CA TYR A 300 1.63 -5.31 3.32
C TYR A 300 1.34 -4.08 4.19
N LEU A 301 2.38 -3.46 4.77
CA LEU A 301 2.27 -2.20 5.50
C LEU A 301 2.08 -1.02 4.53
N HIS A 302 2.80 -1.02 3.41
CA HIS A 302 2.64 -0.04 2.34
C HIS A 302 1.22 -0.05 1.77
N HIS A 303 0.70 -1.22 1.38
CA HIS A 303 -0.68 -1.34 0.91
C HIS A 303 -1.72 -1.16 2.02
N GLY A 304 -1.36 -1.38 3.28
CA GLY A 304 -2.17 -0.96 4.42
C GLY A 304 -2.44 0.54 4.42
N GLN A 305 -1.44 1.36 4.07
CA GLN A 305 -1.57 2.81 3.95
C GLN A 305 -2.31 3.23 2.67
N ILE A 306 -2.08 2.55 1.54
CA ILE A 306 -2.88 2.76 0.32
C ILE A 306 -4.36 2.51 0.58
N ASP A 307 -4.70 1.42 1.26
CA ASP A 307 -6.07 1.10 1.63
C ASP A 307 -6.64 2.05 2.68
N ARG A 308 -5.82 2.54 3.62
CA ARG A 308 -6.20 3.63 4.54
C ARG A 308 -6.57 4.91 3.80
N MET A 309 -5.78 5.33 2.82
CA MET A 309 -6.11 6.51 2.00
C MET A 309 -7.43 6.32 1.27
N TYR A 310 -7.67 5.12 0.71
CA TYR A 310 -8.93 4.79 0.06
C TYR A 310 -10.11 4.80 1.05
N PHE A 311 -9.94 4.20 2.23
CA PHE A 311 -10.91 4.25 3.32
C PHE A 311 -11.27 5.69 3.70
N ILE A 312 -10.27 6.57 3.84
CA ILE A 312 -10.50 8.00 4.13
C ILE A 312 -11.29 8.64 3.00
N PHE A 313 -10.81 8.51 1.75
CA PHE A 313 -11.48 9.04 0.57
C PHE A 313 -12.95 8.62 0.50
N GLN A 314 -13.24 7.32 0.63
CA GLN A 314 -14.61 6.80 0.57
C GLN A 314 -15.49 7.39 1.67
N ASN A 315 -15.04 7.37 2.93
CA ASN A 315 -15.88 7.78 4.06
C ASN A 315 -16.06 9.30 4.16
N LEU A 316 -15.23 10.12 3.50
CA LEU A 316 -15.47 11.56 3.37
C LEU A 316 -16.71 11.90 2.52
N ASP A 317 -17.15 11.03 1.60
CA ASP A 317 -18.47 11.17 0.94
C ASP A 317 -19.01 9.79 0.58
N TRP A 318 -19.36 9.02 1.62
CA TRP A 318 -19.74 7.61 1.49
C TRP A 318 -20.86 7.41 0.48
N ALA A 319 -21.84 8.33 0.41
CA ALA A 319 -22.98 8.21 -0.48
C ALA A 319 -22.59 8.26 -1.98
N LYS A 320 -21.51 8.96 -2.34
CA LYS A 320 -21.08 9.13 -3.73
C LYS A 320 -19.85 8.33 -4.12
N ARG A 321 -19.06 7.87 -3.14
CA ARG A 321 -17.74 7.24 -3.37
C ARG A 321 -17.76 5.71 -3.23
N GLN A 322 -18.92 5.08 -3.48
CA GLN A 322 -19.11 3.63 -3.58
C GLN A 322 -19.09 3.14 -5.04
N THR A 323 -18.14 3.65 -5.83
CA THR A 323 -18.07 3.40 -7.27
C THR A 323 -16.74 2.78 -7.68
N MET A 324 -16.65 2.40 -8.94
CA MET A 324 -15.46 1.87 -9.60
C MET A 324 -15.34 2.56 -10.96
N ALA A 325 -14.11 2.79 -11.44
CA ALA A 325 -13.87 3.42 -12.74
C ALA A 325 -12.64 2.82 -13.44
N GLY A 326 -12.59 2.90 -14.77
CA GLY A 326 -11.48 2.39 -15.58
C GLY A 326 -11.78 1.05 -16.25
N THR A 327 -10.77 0.50 -16.92
CA THR A 327 -10.85 -0.70 -17.76
C THR A 327 -10.30 -1.93 -17.05
N ILE A 328 -10.62 -3.13 -17.56
CA ILE A 328 -10.21 -4.41 -16.94
C ILE A 328 -8.77 -4.82 -17.27
N THR A 329 -8.09 -4.07 -18.14
CA THR A 329 -6.68 -4.22 -18.48
C THR A 329 -5.88 -3.02 -18.00
N MET A 330 -4.67 -3.26 -17.50
CA MET A 330 -3.72 -2.22 -17.09
C MET A 330 -3.51 -1.22 -18.21
N MET A 331 -3.63 0.06 -17.88
CA MET A 331 -3.47 1.17 -18.83
C MET A 331 -4.43 1.10 -20.04
N ASN A 332 -5.46 0.26 -20.00
CA ASN A 332 -6.29 -0.09 -21.15
C ASN A 332 -5.48 -0.70 -22.31
N GLN A 333 -4.48 -1.54 -21.99
CA GLN A 333 -3.59 -2.18 -22.95
C GLN A 333 -3.58 -3.72 -22.75
N PRO A 334 -4.11 -4.50 -23.71
CA PRO A 334 -4.89 -4.05 -24.87
C PRO A 334 -6.21 -3.38 -24.46
N PRO A 335 -6.87 -2.61 -25.36
CA PRO A 335 -8.16 -2.02 -25.07
C PRO A 335 -9.19 -3.05 -24.60
N SER A 336 -9.94 -2.72 -23.55
CA SER A 336 -10.93 -3.62 -22.95
C SER A 336 -12.16 -2.86 -22.45
N ARG A 337 -13.20 -3.60 -22.03
CA ARG A 337 -14.40 -3.00 -21.43
C ARG A 337 -14.08 -2.33 -20.11
N ASN A 338 -14.98 -1.46 -19.66
CA ASN A 338 -14.94 -0.95 -18.29
C ASN A 338 -15.16 -2.08 -17.28
N GLY A 339 -14.47 -1.97 -16.14
CA GLY A 339 -14.76 -2.80 -14.98
C GLY A 339 -16.10 -2.42 -14.35
N THR A 340 -16.75 -3.37 -13.69
CA THR A 340 -18.02 -3.17 -13.02
C THR A 340 -18.00 -3.78 -11.62
N LEU A 341 -18.87 -3.29 -10.74
CA LEU A 341 -19.02 -3.85 -9.40
C LEU A 341 -19.58 -5.28 -9.39
N ASP A 342 -20.14 -5.76 -10.51
CA ASP A 342 -20.59 -7.14 -10.70
C ASP A 342 -19.51 -8.08 -11.21
N ASP A 343 -18.34 -7.54 -11.59
CA ASP A 343 -17.18 -8.36 -11.92
C ASP A 343 -16.75 -9.19 -10.70
N ILE A 344 -16.19 -10.36 -10.99
CA ILE A 344 -15.74 -11.31 -9.98
C ILE A 344 -14.23 -11.17 -9.85
N LEU A 345 -13.77 -10.88 -8.64
CA LEU A 345 -12.37 -11.03 -8.26
C LEU A 345 -12.17 -12.41 -7.64
N ASP A 346 -11.43 -13.26 -8.34
CA ASP A 346 -11.00 -14.55 -7.84
C ASP A 346 -9.50 -14.51 -7.52
N ILE A 347 -9.17 -14.74 -6.25
CA ILE A 347 -7.78 -14.84 -5.77
C ILE A 347 -7.44 -16.25 -5.27
N SER A 348 -8.21 -17.26 -5.71
CA SER A 348 -7.89 -18.67 -5.46
C SER A 348 -6.55 -19.06 -6.11
N PRO A 349 -5.82 -20.03 -5.53
CA PRO A 349 -6.08 -20.77 -4.29
C PRO A 349 -5.62 -20.06 -3.01
N VAL A 350 -5.08 -18.83 -3.07
CA VAL A 350 -4.62 -18.10 -1.88
C VAL A 350 -5.80 -17.68 -1.01
N GLY A 351 -6.81 -17.08 -1.63
CA GLY A 351 -8.05 -16.64 -0.99
C GLY A 351 -9.28 -17.26 -1.64
N GLY A 352 -10.37 -16.48 -1.66
CA GLY A 352 -11.64 -16.87 -2.28
C GLY A 352 -12.04 -15.98 -3.45
N SER A 353 -13.29 -16.12 -3.87
CA SER A 353 -13.88 -15.38 -4.99
C SER A 353 -15.02 -14.49 -4.49
N PHE A 354 -15.00 -13.22 -4.89
CA PHE A 354 -15.96 -12.21 -4.46
C PHE A 354 -16.36 -11.29 -5.61
N LYS A 355 -17.61 -10.82 -5.61
CA LYS A 355 -17.97 -9.67 -6.45
C LYS A 355 -17.34 -8.40 -5.89
N TYR A 356 -16.87 -7.52 -6.76
CA TYR A 356 -16.28 -6.24 -6.34
C TYR A 356 -17.21 -5.39 -5.46
N ARG A 357 -18.53 -5.46 -5.67
CA ARG A 357 -19.50 -4.74 -4.82
C ARG A 357 -19.41 -5.12 -3.34
N GLN A 358 -18.99 -6.36 -3.03
CA GLN A 358 -18.85 -6.84 -1.66
C GLN A 358 -17.61 -6.27 -0.98
N LEU A 359 -16.67 -5.72 -1.75
CA LEU A 359 -15.37 -5.27 -1.27
C LEU A 359 -15.33 -3.74 -0.99
N LEU A 360 -16.40 -3.02 -1.33
CA LEU A 360 -16.48 -1.56 -1.14
C LEU A 360 -16.51 -1.14 0.32
N ASP A 361 -17.20 -1.94 1.15
CA ASP A 361 -17.54 -1.58 2.52
C ASP A 361 -16.70 -2.37 3.53
N THR A 362 -15.86 -1.68 4.29
CA THR A 362 -15.00 -2.30 5.29
C THR A 362 -15.73 -2.72 6.58
N VAL A 363 -16.98 -2.28 6.78
CA VAL A 363 -17.79 -2.55 7.99
C VAL A 363 -19.21 -3.07 7.68
N GLY A 364 -19.69 -2.93 6.45
CA GLY A 364 -21.08 -3.22 6.08
C GLY A 364 -21.37 -4.64 5.56
N GLY A 365 -20.38 -5.53 5.46
CA GLY A 365 -20.64 -6.90 5.00
C GLY A 365 -19.42 -7.77 4.74
N SER A 366 -19.67 -9.06 4.56
CA SER A 366 -18.64 -10.07 4.28
C SER A 366 -17.86 -9.74 3.00
N PRO A 367 -16.52 -9.80 3.01
CA PRO A 367 -15.71 -10.42 4.06
C PRO A 367 -15.16 -9.48 5.13
N PHE A 368 -15.42 -8.16 5.05
CA PHE A 368 -14.69 -7.17 5.85
C PHE A 368 -15.37 -6.81 7.17
N CYS A 369 -14.53 -6.57 8.16
CA CYS A 369 -14.92 -6.00 9.45
C CYS A 369 -13.72 -5.27 10.07
N PHE A 370 -13.34 -4.13 9.47
CA PHE A 370 -12.20 -3.33 9.94
C PHE A 370 -12.35 -1.83 9.68
N VAL A 371 -11.59 -1.06 10.45
CA VAL A 371 -11.41 0.40 10.33
C VAL A 371 -9.93 0.77 10.50
N TYR A 372 -9.58 2.02 10.21
CA TYR A 372 -8.23 2.55 10.40
C TYR A 372 -8.23 3.63 11.49
N GLU A 373 -7.35 3.48 12.48
CA GLU A 373 -7.08 4.50 13.51
C GLU A 373 -5.92 5.40 13.09
#